data_AF-A0AAD2Z6S6-F1
#
_entry.id   AF-A0AAD2Z6S6-F1
#
_cell.length_a   1.000
_cell.length_b   1.000
_cell.length_c   1.000
_cell.angle_alpha   90.00
_cell.angle_beta   90.00
_cell.angle_gamma   90.00
#
_symmetry.space_group_name_H-M   'P 1'
#
loop_
_entity.id
_entity.type
_entity.pdbx_description
1 polymer ?
#
loop_
_entity_poly.entity_id
_entity_poly.type
_entity_poly.pdbx_seq_one_letter_code
_entity_poly.pdbx_strand_id
1 'polypeptide(L)'
;MNFVSVENYVLVTDGVFPKYLFLIFTFYLFLTVIFINEINSKISSLILFFYLLILSFFFSLNGPDKGSYSFFYTYLMNYSDIFSTLNTVDSPLYYILMVSVKNLGASYEVFFILQNILICLALLFLCFKIKNGIYVVFWLWFTHLIIPFSVRSHLLLFLLPLLYYIGNKWGRGLVALLSVTLHPLMAIFPLVFFYRNKLSLIKYLVIAGAVLLIFFDYFYNKFSSYILDSHSYFNDSGAFYISPVFEFIEFTIFYNALKKSSITISFNTKLLLILPVFVSLLSIYLPTLGRFGFAFDLMYVLVLLNYNLKISKPMWLLLCFMAFSRFAKNYIMQEYYII
;
A
#
# COMPACT_ATOMS: atom_id res chain seq x y z
N MET A 1 -16.19 28.26 -4.99
CA MET A 1 -15.99 26.85 -4.58
C MET A 1 -15.33 26.88 -3.22
N ASN A 2 -16.01 26.45 -2.17
CA ASN A 2 -15.39 26.35 -0.84
C ASN A 2 -14.64 25.02 -0.80
N PHE A 3 -13.31 25.09 -0.86
CA PHE A 3 -12.46 23.95 -0.56
C PHE A 3 -12.73 23.54 0.89
N VAL A 4 -13.15 22.29 1.10
CA VAL A 4 -13.19 21.73 2.46
C VAL A 4 -11.75 21.55 2.88
N SER A 5 -11.32 22.24 3.94
CA SER A 5 -9.94 22.19 4.44
C SER A 5 -9.59 20.78 4.94
N VAL A 6 -8.34 20.38 4.71
CA VAL A 6 -7.75 19.07 5.10
C VAL A 6 -7.92 18.78 6.61
N GLU A 7 -8.08 19.83 7.42
CA GLU A 7 -8.38 19.82 8.86
C GLU A 7 -9.60 18.98 9.24
N ASN A 8 -10.57 18.84 8.33
CA ASN A 8 -11.81 18.10 8.58
C ASN A 8 -11.70 16.60 8.30
N TYR A 9 -10.56 16.10 7.79
CA TYR A 9 -10.45 14.76 7.21
C TYR A 9 -9.65 13.75 8.06
N VAL A 10 -9.01 14.22 9.11
CA VAL A 10 -8.45 13.35 10.14
C VAL A 10 -9.42 13.42 11.31
N LEU A 11 -10.27 12.39 11.53
CA LEU A 11 -11.12 12.29 12.75
C LEU A 11 -10.29 12.00 14.03
N VAL A 12 -8.99 12.25 13.95
CA VAL A 12 -8.11 12.49 15.10
C VAL A 12 -7.72 13.97 15.09
N THR A 13 -8.67 14.86 14.79
CA THR A 13 -8.71 16.16 15.45
C THR A 13 -8.97 15.92 16.94
N ASP A 14 -8.64 16.90 17.77
CA ASP A 14 -8.69 16.88 19.24
C ASP A 14 -10.05 16.50 19.89
N GLY A 15 -11.05 16.02 19.12
CA GLY A 15 -12.41 15.73 19.57
C GLY A 15 -12.73 14.29 20.01
N VAL A 16 -11.99 13.25 19.58
CA VAL A 16 -12.38 11.83 19.89
C VAL A 16 -11.29 11.03 20.62
N PHE A 17 -10.01 11.14 20.22
CA PHE A 17 -8.93 10.41 20.87
C PHE A 17 -7.58 11.14 20.72
N PRO A 18 -6.82 11.42 21.80
CA PRO A 18 -5.55 12.15 21.70
C PRO A 18 -4.52 11.41 20.83
N LYS A 19 -3.90 12.11 19.86
CA LYS A 19 -2.96 11.52 18.89
C LYS A 19 -1.79 10.76 19.55
N TYR A 20 -1.25 11.28 20.65
CA TYR A 20 -0.17 10.62 21.39
C TYR A 20 -0.64 9.37 22.13
N LEU A 21 -1.85 9.39 22.72
CA LEU A 21 -2.43 8.20 23.34
C LEU A 21 -2.71 7.12 22.30
N PHE A 22 -3.15 7.50 21.11
CA PHE A 22 -3.34 6.57 20.00
C PHE A 22 -2.04 5.83 19.64
N LEU A 23 -0.93 6.56 19.54
CA LEU A 23 0.39 5.98 19.26
C LEU A 23 0.88 5.06 20.36
N ILE A 24 0.74 5.48 21.63
CA ILE A 24 1.11 4.65 22.79
C ILE A 24 0.29 3.36 22.80
N PHE A 25 -1.03 3.46 22.59
CA PHE A 25 -1.91 2.30 22.52
C PHE A 25 -1.53 1.36 21.38
N THR A 26 -1.28 1.91 20.19
CA THR A 26 -0.85 1.14 19.01
C THR A 26 0.47 0.41 19.25
N PHE A 27 1.44 1.09 19.88
CA PHE A 27 2.72 0.48 20.24
C PHE A 27 2.55 -0.64 21.27
N TYR A 28 1.74 -0.41 22.31
CA TYR A 28 1.48 -1.42 23.33
C TYR A 28 0.77 -2.65 22.75
N LEU A 29 -0.20 -2.43 21.85
CA LEU A 29 -0.84 -3.50 21.10
C LEU A 29 0.19 -4.29 20.27
N PHE A 30 1.06 -3.59 19.53
CA PHE A 30 2.13 -4.23 18.74
C PHE A 30 3.00 -5.14 19.60
N LEU A 31 3.47 -4.66 20.76
CA LEU A 31 4.28 -5.45 21.69
C LEU A 31 3.50 -6.65 22.25
N THR A 32 2.24 -6.44 22.65
CA THR A 32 1.37 -7.49 23.20
C THR A 32 1.12 -8.59 22.18
N VAL A 33 0.79 -8.21 20.94
CA VAL A 33 0.56 -9.15 19.84
C VAL A 33 1.84 -9.93 19.54
N ILE A 34 3.01 -9.29 19.51
CA ILE A 34 4.30 -9.99 19.35
C ILE A 34 4.54 -10.98 20.49
N PHE A 35 4.31 -10.59 21.74
CA PHE A 35 4.52 -11.47 22.89
C PHE A 35 3.60 -12.70 22.81
N ILE A 36 2.31 -12.50 22.52
CA ILE A 36 1.37 -13.62 22.32
C ILE A 36 1.77 -14.47 21.12
N ASN A 37 2.35 -13.89 20.06
CA ASN A 37 2.80 -14.63 18.88
C ASN A 37 3.89 -15.66 19.21
N GLU A 38 4.69 -15.44 20.25
CA GLU A 38 5.68 -16.43 20.74
C GLU A 38 5.00 -17.68 21.32
N ILE A 39 3.81 -17.52 21.90
CA ILE A 39 3.04 -18.60 22.52
C ILE A 39 2.10 -19.24 21.48
N ASN A 40 1.32 -18.42 20.78
CA ASN A 40 0.32 -18.85 19.82
C ASN A 40 0.11 -17.82 18.70
N SER A 41 0.71 -18.10 17.54
CA SER A 41 0.63 -17.24 16.36
C SER A 41 -0.78 -17.10 15.80
N LYS A 42 -1.64 -18.11 15.93
CA LYS A 42 -3.03 -18.05 15.44
C LYS A 42 -3.86 -17.07 16.27
N ILE A 43 -3.77 -17.19 17.60
CA ILE A 43 -4.46 -16.27 18.52
C ILE A 43 -3.96 -14.85 18.29
N SER A 44 -2.64 -14.66 18.21
CA SER A 44 -2.04 -13.36 17.95
C SER A 44 -2.53 -12.73 16.63
N SER A 45 -2.62 -13.53 15.55
CA SER A 45 -3.14 -13.07 14.26
C SER A 45 -4.62 -12.68 14.33
N LEU A 46 -5.43 -13.40 15.11
CA LEU A 46 -6.85 -13.06 15.33
C LEU A 46 -7.00 -11.77 16.15
N ILE A 47 -6.18 -11.58 17.19
CA ILE A 47 -6.16 -10.34 17.98
C ILE A 47 -5.86 -9.15 17.07
N LEU A 48 -4.82 -9.26 16.23
CA LEU A 48 -4.48 -8.21 15.27
C LEU A 48 -5.61 -7.94 14.28
N PHE A 49 -6.24 -8.99 13.74
CA PHE A 49 -7.38 -8.85 12.83
C PHE A 49 -8.55 -8.13 13.50
N PHE A 50 -8.96 -8.53 14.70
CA PHE A 50 -10.06 -7.87 15.40
C PHE A 50 -9.75 -6.42 15.73
N TYR A 51 -8.51 -6.12 16.08
CA TYR A 51 -8.09 -4.74 16.29
C TYR A 51 -8.19 -3.91 15.00
N LEU A 52 -7.65 -4.40 13.88
CA LEU A 52 -7.76 -3.71 12.58
C LEU A 52 -9.22 -3.60 12.10
N LEU A 53 -10.04 -4.59 12.41
CA LEU A 53 -11.47 -4.58 12.13
C LEU A 53 -12.18 -3.47 12.93
N ILE A 54 -11.87 -3.32 14.23
CA ILE A 54 -12.38 -2.22 15.05
C ILE A 54 -11.96 -0.88 14.44
N LEU A 55 -10.68 -0.71 14.08
CA LEU A 55 -10.23 0.52 13.42
C LEU A 55 -10.98 0.79 12.11
N SER A 56 -11.32 -0.26 11.36
CA SER A 56 -12.06 -0.15 10.10
C SER A 56 -13.46 0.45 10.26
N PHE A 57 -14.11 0.22 11.40
CA PHE A 57 -15.41 0.78 11.73
C PHE A 57 -15.29 2.19 12.33
N PHE A 58 -14.45 2.38 13.34
CA PHE A 58 -14.37 3.64 14.09
C PHE A 58 -13.63 4.75 13.35
N PHE A 59 -12.73 4.38 12.43
CA PHE A 59 -11.92 5.33 11.69
C PHE A 59 -12.11 5.18 10.19
N SER A 60 -13.23 4.61 9.73
CA SER A 60 -13.52 4.21 8.35
C SER A 60 -13.09 5.24 7.28
N LEU A 61 -13.27 6.53 7.59
CA LEU A 61 -12.98 7.68 6.73
C LEU A 61 -11.57 8.28 6.89
N ASN A 62 -10.76 7.83 7.85
CA ASN A 62 -9.39 8.32 8.00
C ASN A 62 -8.53 7.86 6.81
N GLY A 63 -7.80 8.82 6.25
CA GLY A 63 -6.85 8.63 5.16
C GLY A 63 -6.79 9.86 4.24
N PRO A 64 -5.60 10.19 3.69
CA PRO A 64 -5.33 11.40 2.90
C PRO A 64 -6.27 11.60 1.71
N ASP A 65 -6.67 10.52 1.03
CA ASP A 65 -7.44 10.62 -0.22
C ASP A 65 -8.96 10.47 -0.01
N LYS A 66 -9.37 10.02 1.18
CA LYS A 66 -10.79 9.77 1.51
C LYS A 66 -11.60 11.05 1.67
N GLY A 67 -10.96 12.21 1.68
CA GLY A 67 -11.68 13.47 1.56
C GLY A 67 -12.12 13.77 0.14
N SER A 68 -11.23 13.59 -0.83
CA SER A 68 -11.51 13.84 -2.24
C SER A 68 -12.55 12.86 -2.79
N TYR A 69 -12.53 11.61 -2.34
CA TYR A 69 -13.51 10.60 -2.77
C TYR A 69 -14.95 10.89 -2.31
N SER A 70 -15.18 11.68 -1.26
CA SER A 70 -16.55 11.95 -0.77
C SER A 70 -17.27 12.89 -1.74
N PHE A 71 -16.51 13.84 -2.30
CA PHE A 71 -16.95 14.71 -3.38
C PHE A 71 -17.32 13.90 -4.63
N PHE A 72 -16.43 13.01 -5.07
CA PHE A 72 -16.70 12.14 -6.23
C PHE A 72 -17.89 11.21 -5.99
N TYR A 73 -18.02 10.65 -4.79
CA TYR A 73 -19.15 9.79 -4.44
C TYR A 73 -20.49 10.52 -4.52
N THR A 74 -20.51 11.81 -4.18
CA THR A 74 -21.70 12.65 -4.33
C THR A 74 -22.00 12.92 -5.81
N TYR A 75 -20.97 13.23 -6.60
CA TYR A 75 -21.07 13.59 -8.02
C TYR A 75 -21.45 12.42 -8.95
N LEU A 76 -20.91 11.22 -8.71
CA LEU A 76 -21.13 10.04 -9.54
C LEU A 76 -22.54 9.48 -9.28
N MET A 77 -23.49 9.76 -10.16
CA MET A 77 -24.87 9.27 -10.07
C MET A 77 -25.07 8.00 -10.90
N ASN A 78 -24.46 7.94 -12.09
CA ASN A 78 -24.55 6.83 -13.02
C ASN A 78 -23.17 6.39 -13.53
N TYR A 79 -23.09 5.20 -14.13
CA TYR A 79 -21.85 4.70 -14.74
C TYR A 79 -21.31 5.60 -15.87
N SER A 80 -22.18 6.38 -16.53
CA SER A 80 -21.78 7.35 -17.55
C SER A 80 -20.90 8.46 -17.01
N ASP A 81 -21.11 8.86 -15.75
CA ASP A 81 -20.44 10.01 -15.12
C ASP A 81 -18.96 9.72 -14.84
N ILE A 82 -18.60 8.44 -14.82
CA ILE A 82 -17.22 7.95 -14.70
C ILE A 82 -16.38 8.42 -15.89
N PHE A 83 -16.96 8.45 -17.09
CA PHE A 83 -16.25 8.80 -18.32
C PHE A 83 -16.23 10.31 -18.58
N SER A 84 -17.07 11.09 -17.90
CA SER A 84 -17.04 12.56 -17.96
C SER A 84 -16.14 13.18 -16.90
N THR A 85 -15.74 12.40 -15.89
CA THR A 85 -14.84 12.86 -14.83
C THR A 85 -13.40 12.94 -15.36
N LEU A 86 -12.97 14.12 -15.82
CA LEU A 86 -11.64 14.35 -16.40
C LEU A 86 -10.50 14.33 -15.38
N ASN A 87 -10.81 14.36 -14.08
CA ASN A 87 -9.82 14.30 -13.01
C ASN A 87 -9.40 12.87 -12.67
N THR A 88 -9.48 11.92 -13.62
CA THR A 88 -9.20 10.49 -13.38
C THR A 88 -7.69 10.25 -13.22
N VAL A 89 -7.14 10.80 -12.14
CA VAL A 89 -5.98 10.24 -11.45
C VAL A 89 -6.30 8.82 -10.96
N ASP A 90 -7.60 8.49 -10.87
CA ASP A 90 -8.23 7.26 -10.39
C ASP A 90 -8.52 6.19 -11.46
N SER A 91 -8.63 4.95 -10.97
CA SER A 91 -9.10 3.81 -11.75
C SER A 91 -10.60 3.90 -12.06
N PRO A 92 -11.02 3.71 -13.32
CA PRO A 92 -12.44 3.55 -13.66
C PRO A 92 -13.12 2.43 -12.88
N LEU A 93 -12.41 1.34 -12.55
CA LEU A 93 -12.96 0.23 -11.77
C LEU A 93 -13.35 0.66 -10.34
N TYR A 94 -12.57 1.54 -9.73
CA TYR A 94 -12.84 2.02 -8.38
C TYR A 94 -14.12 2.87 -8.33
N TYR A 95 -14.34 3.73 -9.33
CA TYR A 95 -15.58 4.49 -9.46
C TYR A 95 -16.78 3.62 -9.85
N ILE A 96 -16.57 2.58 -10.67
CA ILE A 96 -17.61 1.57 -10.94
C ILE A 96 -18.06 0.90 -9.63
N LEU A 97 -17.12 0.54 -8.75
CA LEU A 97 -17.45 -0.05 -7.45
C LEU A 97 -18.20 0.95 -6.56
N MET A 98 -17.80 2.22 -6.53
CA MET A 98 -18.51 3.27 -5.78
C MET A 98 -19.95 3.45 -6.26
N VAL A 99 -20.17 3.59 -7.57
CA VAL A 99 -21.51 3.71 -8.17
C VAL A 99 -22.34 2.46 -7.89
N SER A 100 -21.74 1.27 -7.99
CA SER A 100 -22.43 0.00 -7.72
C SER A 100 -22.90 -0.09 -6.26
N VAL A 101 -22.06 0.29 -5.30
CA VAL A 101 -22.40 0.31 -3.87
C VAL A 101 -23.44 1.39 -3.56
N LYS A 102 -23.34 2.56 -4.22
CA LYS A 102 -24.33 3.65 -4.12
C LYS A 102 -25.70 3.21 -4.65
N ASN A 103 -25.75 2.48 -5.76
CA ASN A 103 -26.99 1.93 -6.33
C ASN A 103 -27.66 0.89 -5.41
N LEU A 104 -26.90 0.26 -4.51
CA LEU A 104 -27.45 -0.61 -3.45
C LEU A 104 -27.96 0.18 -2.23
N GLY A 105 -27.91 1.52 -2.26
CA GLY A 105 -28.37 2.40 -1.18
C GLY A 105 -27.38 2.53 -0.02
N ALA A 106 -26.15 2.03 -0.15
CA ALA A 106 -25.13 2.18 0.89
C ALA A 106 -24.58 3.61 0.91
N SER A 107 -24.08 4.04 2.08
CA SER A 107 -23.43 5.34 2.22
C SER A 107 -21.96 5.29 1.79
N TYR A 108 -21.38 6.46 1.62
CA TYR A 108 -19.95 6.64 1.40
C TYR A 108 -19.08 5.98 2.47
N GLU A 109 -19.50 6.09 3.74
CA GLU A 109 -18.81 5.48 4.87
C GLU A 109 -18.84 3.94 4.78
N VAL A 110 -20.01 3.37 4.45
CA VAL A 110 -20.16 1.92 4.28
C VAL A 110 -19.27 1.39 3.17
N PHE A 111 -19.10 2.13 2.07
CA PHE A 111 -18.16 1.75 1.00
C PHE A 111 -16.73 1.57 1.54
N PHE A 112 -16.24 2.48 2.38
CA PHE A 112 -14.90 2.35 2.94
C PHE A 112 -14.79 1.31 4.04
N ILE A 113 -15.83 1.11 4.85
CA ILE A 113 -15.87 0.00 5.80
C ILE A 113 -15.68 -1.32 5.04
N LEU A 114 -16.40 -1.52 3.93
CA LEU A 114 -16.26 -2.72 3.09
C LEU A 114 -14.83 -2.87 2.52
N GLN A 115 -14.25 -1.80 1.98
CA GLN A 115 -12.86 -1.81 1.52
C GLN A 115 -11.89 -2.20 2.64
N ASN A 116 -12.01 -1.57 3.81
CA ASN A 116 -11.15 -1.81 4.96
C ASN A 116 -11.27 -3.27 5.45
N ILE A 117 -12.48 -3.84 5.44
CA ILE A 117 -12.72 -5.25 5.77
C ILE A 117 -12.01 -6.18 4.78
N LEU A 118 -12.09 -5.90 3.47
CA LEU A 118 -11.38 -6.70 2.46
C LEU A 118 -9.86 -6.67 2.67
N ILE A 119 -9.30 -5.51 3.04
CA ILE A 119 -7.88 -5.36 3.37
C ILE A 119 -7.55 -6.14 4.66
N CYS A 120 -8.36 -6.04 5.71
CA CYS A 120 -8.19 -6.82 6.94
C CYS A 120 -8.17 -8.32 6.68
N LEU A 121 -9.07 -8.82 5.84
CA LEU A 121 -9.11 -10.23 5.44
C LEU A 121 -7.86 -10.64 4.66
N ALA A 122 -7.36 -9.78 3.77
CA ALA A 122 -6.11 -10.01 3.06
C ALA A 122 -4.90 -10.07 4.02
N LEU A 123 -4.83 -9.17 5.00
CA LEU A 123 -3.78 -9.16 6.03
C LEU A 123 -3.85 -10.41 6.92
N LEU A 124 -5.05 -10.79 7.38
CA LEU A 124 -5.26 -12.01 8.16
C LEU A 124 -4.79 -13.26 7.40
N PHE A 125 -5.09 -13.32 6.09
CA PHE A 125 -4.59 -14.37 5.23
C PHE A 125 -3.06 -14.40 5.19
N LEU A 126 -2.39 -13.25 5.03
CA LEU A 126 -0.93 -13.16 5.04
C LEU A 126 -0.32 -13.63 6.37
N CYS A 127 -0.93 -13.25 7.51
CA CYS A 127 -0.53 -13.72 8.84
C CYS A 127 -0.48 -15.24 8.92
N PHE A 128 -1.49 -15.92 8.36
CA PHE A 128 -1.58 -17.38 8.42
C PHE A 128 -0.72 -18.11 7.38
N LYS A 129 -0.39 -17.47 6.25
CA LYS A 129 0.30 -18.13 5.13
C LYS A 129 1.80 -17.92 5.12
N ILE A 130 2.27 -16.74 5.50
CA ILE A 130 3.70 -16.44 5.48
C ILE A 130 4.31 -16.85 6.82
N LYS A 131 5.46 -17.52 6.80
CA LYS A 131 6.23 -17.76 8.02
C LYS A 131 6.62 -16.41 8.63
N ASN A 132 6.32 -16.19 9.91
CA ASN A 132 6.43 -14.88 10.55
C ASN A 132 5.51 -13.82 9.91
N GLY A 133 4.37 -14.24 9.33
CA GLY A 133 3.46 -13.37 8.59
C GLY A 133 2.91 -12.20 9.41
N ILE A 134 2.81 -12.34 10.73
CA ILE A 134 2.38 -11.25 11.60
C ILE A 134 3.31 -10.03 11.56
N TYR A 135 4.62 -10.25 11.41
CA TYR A 135 5.59 -9.17 11.29
C TYR A 135 5.50 -8.52 9.90
N VAL A 136 5.22 -9.31 8.86
CA VAL A 136 4.94 -8.78 7.51
C VAL A 136 3.74 -7.84 7.56
N VAL A 137 2.67 -8.24 8.26
CA VAL A 137 1.46 -7.43 8.40
C VAL A 137 1.74 -6.15 9.20
N PHE A 138 2.48 -6.21 10.31
CA PHE A 138 2.85 -4.99 11.04
C PHE A 138 3.72 -4.06 10.21
N TRP A 139 4.71 -4.60 9.50
CA TRP A 139 5.57 -3.83 8.62
C TRP A 139 4.77 -3.13 7.51
N LEU A 140 3.88 -3.85 6.81
CA LEU A 140 2.97 -3.26 5.81
C LEU A 140 2.04 -2.22 6.43
N TRP A 141 1.52 -2.52 7.61
CA TRP A 141 0.55 -1.66 8.28
C TRP A 141 1.16 -0.31 8.65
N PHE A 142 2.32 -0.33 9.32
CA PHE A 142 3.01 0.89 9.70
C PHE A 142 3.61 1.65 8.52
N THR A 143 4.04 0.97 7.46
CA THR A 143 4.70 1.67 6.34
C THR A 143 3.70 2.38 5.43
N HIS A 144 2.52 1.79 5.16
CA HIS A 144 1.64 2.28 4.08
C HIS A 144 0.17 2.46 4.44
N LEU A 145 -0.32 1.73 5.44
CA LEU A 145 -1.74 1.59 5.72
C LEU A 145 -2.20 2.54 6.85
N ILE A 146 -1.70 3.79 6.84
CA ILE A 146 -2.04 4.83 7.84
C ILE A 146 -3.58 4.93 7.95
N ILE A 147 -4.05 4.93 9.20
CA ILE A 147 -5.30 4.33 9.65
C ILE A 147 -6.58 4.85 8.96
N PRO A 148 -7.58 3.95 8.74
CA PRO A 148 -7.49 2.52 8.97
C PRO A 148 -6.72 1.88 7.83
N PHE A 149 -6.90 2.39 6.61
CA PHE A 149 -6.20 2.00 5.40
C PHE A 149 -6.31 3.19 4.45
N SER A 150 -5.17 3.79 4.12
CA SER A 150 -5.05 4.84 3.11
C SER A 150 -5.25 4.26 1.70
N VAL A 151 -5.45 5.09 0.67
CA VAL A 151 -5.44 4.89 -0.81
C VAL A 151 -5.97 3.59 -1.45
N ARG A 152 -6.66 3.75 -2.59
CA ARG A 152 -7.05 2.71 -3.59
C ARG A 152 -5.99 1.64 -3.90
N SER A 153 -4.69 1.95 -3.86
CA SER A 153 -3.63 0.97 -4.14
C SER A 153 -3.64 -0.20 -3.18
N HIS A 154 -4.11 -0.03 -1.94
CA HIS A 154 -4.05 -1.08 -0.93
C HIS A 154 -5.05 -2.22 -1.16
N LEU A 155 -6.08 -2.02 -2.00
CA LEU A 155 -6.90 -3.13 -2.50
C LEU A 155 -6.09 -4.12 -3.36
N LEU A 156 -4.94 -3.71 -3.92
CA LEU A 156 -4.02 -4.64 -4.57
C LEU A 156 -3.49 -5.71 -3.60
N LEU A 157 -3.46 -5.43 -2.30
CA LEU A 157 -3.06 -6.42 -1.29
C LEU A 157 -3.95 -7.67 -1.34
N PHE A 158 -5.24 -7.51 -1.68
CA PHE A 158 -6.16 -8.63 -1.86
C PHE A 158 -5.92 -9.37 -3.18
N LEU A 159 -5.68 -8.64 -4.27
CA LEU A 159 -5.57 -9.21 -5.63
C LEU A 159 -4.23 -9.91 -5.89
N LEU A 160 -3.13 -9.41 -5.34
CA LEU A 160 -1.80 -9.91 -5.69
C LEU A 160 -1.49 -11.32 -5.16
N PRO A 161 -1.81 -11.68 -3.90
CA PRO A 161 -1.69 -13.06 -3.44
C PRO A 161 -2.60 -14.02 -4.24
N LEU A 162 -3.77 -13.57 -4.71
CA LEU A 162 -4.67 -14.39 -5.51
C LEU A 162 -4.07 -14.79 -6.87
N LEU A 163 -3.20 -13.95 -7.46
CA LEU A 163 -2.45 -14.33 -8.68
C LEU A 163 -1.63 -15.60 -8.48
N TYR A 164 -1.04 -15.76 -7.30
CA TYR A 164 -0.25 -16.93 -6.96
C TYR A 164 -1.11 -18.20 -6.82
N TYR A 165 -2.26 -18.08 -6.17
CA TYR A 165 -3.09 -19.24 -5.84
C TYR A 165 -4.01 -19.71 -6.96
N ILE A 166 -4.41 -18.81 -7.86
CA ILE A 166 -5.24 -19.22 -8.99
C ILE A 166 -4.35 -19.95 -10.01
N GLY A 167 -4.44 -21.28 -10.05
CA GLY A 167 -3.62 -22.12 -10.93
C GLY A 167 -3.98 -21.98 -12.41
N ASN A 168 -5.27 -21.76 -12.72
CA ASN A 168 -5.76 -21.67 -14.09
C ASN A 168 -5.24 -20.39 -14.80
N LYS A 169 -4.80 -20.54 -16.05
CA LYS A 169 -4.34 -19.44 -16.92
C LYS A 169 -5.38 -18.32 -17.02
N TRP A 170 -6.66 -18.66 -17.16
CA TRP A 170 -7.75 -17.70 -17.30
C TRP A 170 -7.95 -16.87 -16.03
N GLY A 171 -8.01 -17.51 -14.87
CA GLY A 171 -8.17 -16.82 -13.61
C GLY A 171 -6.97 -15.94 -13.23
N ARG A 172 -5.73 -16.35 -13.59
CA ARG A 172 -4.55 -15.46 -13.46
C ARG A 172 -4.62 -14.25 -14.37
N GLY A 173 -5.14 -14.42 -15.59
CA GLY A 173 -5.39 -13.32 -16.52
C GLY A 173 -6.42 -12.33 -15.95
N LEU A 174 -7.52 -12.84 -15.39
CA LEU A 174 -8.56 -12.03 -14.76
C LEU A 174 -8.03 -11.23 -13.56
N VAL A 175 -7.30 -11.86 -12.64
CA VAL A 175 -6.75 -11.13 -11.49
C VAL A 175 -5.67 -10.12 -11.91
N ALA A 176 -4.91 -10.40 -12.96
CA ALA A 176 -3.93 -9.45 -13.49
C ALA A 176 -4.62 -8.25 -14.12
N LEU A 177 -5.69 -8.48 -14.90
CA LEU A 177 -6.51 -7.42 -15.46
C LEU A 177 -7.14 -6.58 -14.34
N LEU A 178 -7.75 -7.22 -13.35
CA LEU A 178 -8.32 -6.54 -12.18
C LEU A 178 -7.27 -5.68 -11.46
N SER A 179 -6.05 -6.19 -11.28
CA SER A 179 -4.96 -5.44 -10.63
C SER A 179 -4.57 -4.19 -11.43
N VAL A 180 -4.36 -4.33 -12.75
CA VAL A 180 -4.04 -3.19 -13.63
C VAL A 180 -5.18 -2.18 -13.65
N THR A 181 -6.42 -2.66 -13.73
CA THR A 181 -7.57 -1.76 -13.71
C THR A 181 -7.65 -1.04 -12.38
N LEU A 182 -7.43 -1.69 -11.24
CA LEU A 182 -7.56 -1.08 -9.91
C LEU A 182 -6.49 -0.02 -9.63
N HIS A 183 -5.23 -0.31 -9.97
CA HIS A 183 -4.19 0.72 -9.93
C HIS A 183 -3.01 0.35 -10.85
N PRO A 184 -2.96 0.88 -12.09
CA PRO A 184 -1.99 0.42 -13.10
C PRO A 184 -0.55 0.64 -12.64
N LEU A 185 -0.31 1.77 -12.01
CA LEU A 185 1.02 2.15 -11.52
C LEU A 185 1.58 1.31 -10.38
N MET A 186 0.74 0.92 -9.42
CA MET A 186 1.20 0.11 -8.29
C MET A 186 1.15 -1.39 -8.63
N ALA A 187 0.28 -1.79 -9.56
CA ALA A 187 0.17 -3.17 -9.99
C ALA A 187 1.33 -3.62 -10.91
N ILE A 188 1.98 -2.70 -11.64
CA ILE A 188 2.98 -3.09 -12.64
C ILE A 188 4.15 -3.88 -12.02
N PHE A 189 4.75 -3.41 -10.92
CA PHE A 189 5.90 -4.08 -10.30
C PHE A 189 5.58 -5.50 -9.78
N PRO A 190 4.53 -5.71 -8.98
CA PRO A 190 4.18 -7.05 -8.52
C PRO A 190 3.73 -7.97 -9.68
N LEU A 191 3.07 -7.45 -10.72
CA LEU A 191 2.73 -8.22 -11.92
C LEU A 191 3.97 -8.60 -12.73
N VAL A 192 4.91 -7.67 -12.90
CA VAL A 192 6.19 -7.91 -13.56
C VAL A 192 6.94 -9.03 -12.86
N PHE A 193 7.02 -8.97 -11.52
CA PHE A 193 7.60 -10.04 -10.72
C PHE A 193 6.85 -11.36 -10.90
N PHE A 194 5.51 -11.37 -10.84
CA PHE A 194 4.73 -12.59 -10.99
C PHE A 194 4.96 -13.28 -12.35
N TYR A 195 5.02 -12.50 -13.44
CA TYR A 195 5.21 -13.02 -14.79
C TYR A 195 6.68 -13.21 -15.21
N ARG A 196 7.67 -12.92 -14.33
CA ARG A 196 9.13 -12.81 -14.63
C ARG A 196 9.77 -13.93 -15.44
N ASN A 197 9.23 -15.14 -15.35
CA ASN A 197 9.73 -16.33 -16.03
C ASN A 197 9.03 -16.61 -17.38
N LYS A 198 7.97 -15.86 -17.71
CA LYS A 198 7.17 -16.04 -18.93
C LYS A 198 7.43 -14.95 -19.98
N LEU A 199 8.08 -13.86 -19.60
CA LEU A 199 8.39 -12.74 -20.47
C LEU A 199 9.91 -12.55 -20.50
N SER A 200 10.46 -12.29 -21.69
CA SER A 200 11.86 -11.92 -21.82
C SER A 200 12.08 -10.50 -21.29
N LEU A 201 13.32 -10.17 -20.88
CA LEU A 201 13.70 -8.84 -20.37
C LEU A 201 13.30 -7.71 -21.34
N ILE A 202 13.46 -7.93 -22.65
CA ILE A 202 13.06 -6.99 -23.70
C ILE A 202 11.56 -6.72 -23.67
N LYS A 203 10.73 -7.76 -23.45
CA LYS A 203 9.27 -7.59 -23.33
C LYS A 203 8.90 -6.80 -22.07
N TYR A 204 9.68 -6.89 -20.98
CA TYR A 204 9.49 -6.05 -19.80
C TYR A 204 9.72 -4.58 -20.07
N LEU A 205 10.81 -4.25 -20.75
CA LEU A 205 11.14 -2.88 -21.13
C LEU A 205 10.11 -2.31 -22.10
N VAL A 206 9.61 -3.13 -23.03
CA VAL A 206 8.55 -2.74 -23.98
C VAL A 206 7.21 -2.51 -23.25
N ILE A 207 6.82 -3.39 -22.32
CA ILE A 207 5.58 -3.20 -21.54
C ILE A 207 5.71 -1.99 -20.61
N ALA A 208 6.85 -1.84 -19.91
CA ALA A 208 7.10 -0.68 -19.07
C ALA A 208 7.10 0.62 -19.89
N GLY A 209 7.74 0.63 -21.06
CA GLY A 209 7.72 1.75 -22.01
C GLY A 209 6.33 2.05 -22.54
N ALA A 210 5.55 1.01 -22.88
CA ALA A 210 4.16 1.17 -23.32
C ALA A 210 3.26 1.69 -22.21
N VAL A 211 3.41 1.23 -20.96
CA VAL A 211 2.70 1.79 -19.80
C VAL A 211 3.15 3.24 -19.57
N LEU A 212 4.44 3.54 -19.61
CA LEU A 212 4.94 4.92 -19.47
C LEU A 212 4.41 5.84 -20.58
N LEU A 213 4.22 5.33 -21.81
CA LEU A 213 3.63 6.06 -22.94
C LEU A 213 2.11 6.22 -22.82
N ILE A 214 1.38 5.15 -22.48
CA ILE A 214 -0.09 5.17 -22.31
C ILE A 214 -0.49 6.08 -21.14
N PHE A 215 0.31 6.06 -20.07
CA PHE A 215 0.14 6.94 -18.93
C PHE A 215 1.02 8.19 -19.04
N PHE A 216 1.60 8.51 -20.20
CA PHE A 216 2.52 9.64 -20.33
C PHE A 216 1.83 10.95 -19.96
N ASP A 217 0.65 11.21 -20.52
CA ASP A 217 -0.13 12.40 -20.18
C ASP A 217 -0.53 12.41 -18.70
N TYR A 218 -0.82 11.24 -18.13
CA TYR A 218 -1.08 11.08 -16.69
C TYR A 218 0.16 11.43 -15.85
N PHE A 219 1.33 10.91 -16.20
CA PHE A 219 2.58 11.19 -15.50
C PHE A 219 3.01 12.63 -15.70
N TYR A 220 2.90 13.15 -16.91
CA TYR A 220 3.25 14.51 -17.26
C TYR A 220 2.35 15.51 -16.52
N ASN A 221 1.03 15.32 -16.52
CA ASN A 221 0.12 16.18 -15.78
C ASN A 221 0.35 16.10 -14.27
N LYS A 222 0.62 14.90 -13.73
CA LYS A 222 0.93 14.73 -12.31
C LYS A 222 2.30 15.33 -11.94
N PHE A 223 3.32 15.15 -12.78
CA PHE A 223 4.63 15.77 -12.59
C PHE A 223 4.55 17.28 -12.71
N SER A 224 3.80 17.79 -13.68
CA SER A 224 3.54 19.21 -13.89
C SER A 224 2.83 19.80 -12.67
N SER A 225 1.77 19.16 -12.16
CA SER A 225 1.11 19.61 -10.93
C SER A 225 2.05 19.55 -9.72
N TYR A 226 2.91 18.53 -9.59
CA TYR A 226 3.91 18.48 -8.51
C TYR A 226 5.02 19.52 -8.62
N ILE A 227 5.42 19.89 -9.83
CA ILE A 227 6.44 20.92 -10.06
C ILE A 227 5.84 22.31 -9.85
N LEU A 228 4.59 22.52 -10.27
CA LEU A 228 3.90 23.81 -10.17
C LEU A 228 3.40 24.10 -8.74
N ASP A 229 2.90 23.08 -8.02
CA ASP A 229 2.46 23.19 -6.63
C ASP A 229 3.52 22.69 -5.63
N SER A 230 4.79 22.60 -6.05
CA SER A 230 5.87 22.00 -5.25
C SER A 230 5.96 22.61 -3.86
N HIS A 231 5.71 23.91 -3.69
CA HIS A 231 5.73 24.57 -2.37
C HIS A 231 4.66 24.07 -1.39
N SER A 232 3.55 23.52 -1.87
CA SER A 232 2.55 22.85 -1.02
C SER A 232 2.95 21.41 -0.72
N TYR A 233 3.65 20.71 -1.61
CA TYR A 233 4.08 19.32 -1.40
C TYR A 233 5.44 19.17 -0.71
N PHE A 234 6.27 20.21 -0.75
CA PHE A 234 7.46 20.37 0.06
C PHE A 234 7.03 20.95 1.39
N ASN A 235 6.63 20.07 2.31
CA ASN A 235 6.68 20.43 3.71
C ASN A 235 8.13 20.83 4.02
N ASP A 236 8.33 22.08 4.42
CA ASP A 236 9.58 22.70 4.88
C ASP A 236 10.14 22.06 6.17
N SER A 237 9.73 20.82 6.48
CA SER A 237 10.18 20.05 7.63
C SER A 237 11.13 18.94 7.20
N GLY A 238 12.37 19.31 6.90
CA GLY A 238 13.57 18.46 7.05
C GLY A 238 13.35 16.97 6.74
N ALA A 239 12.89 16.67 5.53
CA ALA A 239 12.67 15.30 5.09
C ALA A 239 14.00 14.54 5.19
N PHE A 240 14.05 13.61 6.14
CA PHE A 240 15.22 12.81 6.48
C PHE A 240 15.87 12.22 5.21
N TYR A 241 17.15 12.53 4.99
CA TYR A 241 18.08 11.82 4.09
C TYR A 241 18.27 10.32 4.42
N ILE A 242 17.50 9.78 5.37
CA ILE A 242 17.57 8.39 5.86
C ILE A 242 16.56 7.49 5.13
N SER A 243 15.64 8.03 4.33
CA SER A 243 14.75 7.15 3.53
C SER A 243 15.53 6.13 2.69
N PRO A 244 16.59 6.51 1.95
CA PRO A 244 17.46 5.55 1.27
C PRO A 244 18.15 4.56 2.20
N VAL A 245 18.47 4.96 3.44
CA VAL A 245 19.11 4.07 4.43
C VAL A 245 18.15 2.97 4.86
N PHE A 246 16.89 3.30 5.11
CA PHE A 246 15.88 2.31 5.47
C PHE A 246 15.61 1.32 4.33
N GLU A 247 15.50 1.81 3.10
CA GLU A 247 15.33 0.97 1.90
C GLU A 247 16.55 0.08 1.67
N PHE A 248 17.76 0.57 1.96
CA PHE A 248 18.98 -0.22 1.91
C PHE A 248 19.03 -1.30 2.99
N ILE A 249 18.59 -1.00 4.22
CA ILE A 249 18.48 -1.99 5.31
C ILE A 249 17.48 -3.08 4.90
N GLU A 250 16.32 -2.69 4.38
CA GLU A 250 15.30 -3.61 3.91
C GLU A 250 15.82 -4.52 2.79
N PHE A 251 16.42 -3.94 1.75
CA PHE A 251 17.09 -4.68 0.69
C PHE A 251 18.13 -5.65 1.24
N THR A 252 18.97 -5.20 2.17
CA THR A 252 20.02 -6.04 2.76
C THR A 252 19.44 -7.24 3.51
N ILE A 253 18.33 -7.05 4.24
CA ILE A 253 17.63 -8.14 4.93
C ILE A 253 17.07 -9.15 3.92
N PHE A 254 16.32 -8.69 2.92
CA PHE A 254 15.72 -9.57 1.92
C PHE A 254 16.77 -10.27 1.04
N TYR A 255 17.78 -9.53 0.58
CA TYR A 255 18.87 -10.06 -0.23
C TYR A 255 19.68 -11.12 0.52
N ASN A 256 19.97 -10.89 1.81
CA ASN A 256 20.66 -11.90 2.62
C ASN A 256 19.81 -13.14 2.85
N ALA A 257 18.50 -13.00 3.10
CA ALA A 257 17.59 -14.13 3.25
C ALA A 257 17.51 -14.95 1.95
N LEU A 258 17.51 -14.28 0.81
CA LEU A 258 17.57 -14.88 -0.52
C LEU A 258 18.90 -15.59 -0.79
N LYS A 259 20.03 -14.94 -0.50
CA LYS A 259 21.38 -15.52 -0.69
C LYS A 259 21.59 -16.77 0.16
N LYS A 260 21.04 -16.80 1.38
CA LYS A 260 21.12 -17.95 2.29
C LYS A 260 20.14 -19.07 1.93
N SER A 261 19.11 -18.78 1.13
CA SER A 261 18.22 -19.83 0.63
C SER A 261 19.00 -20.70 -0.37
N SER A 262 18.81 -22.02 -0.34
CA SER A 262 19.40 -22.96 -1.31
C SER A 262 18.80 -22.84 -2.71
N ILE A 263 18.11 -21.74 -2.99
CA ILE A 263 17.29 -21.53 -4.18
C ILE A 263 18.13 -20.79 -5.20
N THR A 264 18.24 -21.34 -6.40
CA THR A 264 18.84 -20.65 -7.54
C THR A 264 17.90 -19.54 -8.00
N ILE A 265 18.25 -18.30 -7.68
CA ILE A 265 17.44 -17.14 -8.01
C ILE A 265 17.80 -16.65 -9.42
N SER A 266 16.79 -16.54 -10.29
CA SER A 266 16.96 -15.98 -11.64
C SER A 266 17.53 -14.56 -11.61
N PHE A 267 18.27 -14.18 -12.65
CA PHE A 267 18.77 -12.81 -12.81
C PHE A 267 17.64 -11.77 -12.72
N ASN A 268 16.49 -12.04 -13.35
CA ASN A 268 15.31 -11.16 -13.34
C ASN A 268 14.81 -10.91 -11.90
N THR A 269 14.76 -11.94 -11.06
CA THR A 269 14.38 -11.77 -9.65
C THR A 269 15.37 -10.88 -8.91
N LYS A 270 16.69 -11.06 -9.12
CA LYS A 270 17.72 -10.23 -8.47
C LYS A 270 17.60 -8.76 -8.86
N LEU A 271 17.37 -8.49 -10.15
CA LEU A 271 17.21 -7.13 -10.66
C LEU A 271 15.97 -6.45 -10.05
N LEU A 272 14.85 -7.18 -9.95
CA LEU A 272 13.63 -6.65 -9.34
C LEU A 272 13.81 -6.31 -7.86
N LEU A 273 14.63 -7.05 -7.12
CA LEU A 273 14.88 -6.77 -5.70
C LEU A 273 15.77 -5.55 -5.46
N ILE A 274 16.60 -5.15 -6.44
CA ILE A 274 17.45 -3.96 -6.35
C ILE A 274 16.65 -2.68 -6.68
N LEU A 275 15.58 -2.83 -7.45
CA LEU A 275 14.76 -1.72 -7.94
C LEU A 275 14.26 -0.76 -6.85
N PRO A 276 13.80 -1.22 -5.66
CA PRO A 276 13.33 -0.31 -4.61
C PRO A 276 14.42 0.62 -4.10
N VAL A 277 15.65 0.13 -3.91
CA VAL A 277 16.81 0.94 -3.51
C VAL A 277 17.12 1.99 -4.57
N PHE A 278 17.13 1.58 -5.85
CA PHE A 278 17.40 2.50 -6.95
C PHE A 278 16.33 3.61 -7.03
N VAL A 279 15.05 3.23 -6.93
CA VAL A 279 13.94 4.18 -6.98
C VAL A 279 13.92 5.09 -5.74
N SER A 280 14.32 4.60 -4.57
CA SER A 280 14.48 5.44 -3.38
C SER A 280 15.67 6.39 -3.45
N LEU A 281 16.76 6.04 -4.13
CA LEU A 281 17.86 6.98 -4.36
C LEU A 281 17.43 8.07 -5.33
N LEU A 282 16.69 7.70 -6.37
CA LEU A 282 16.11 8.66 -7.30
C LEU A 282 15.04 9.54 -6.66
N SER A 283 14.33 9.06 -5.63
CA SER A 283 13.29 9.87 -4.95
C SER A 283 13.84 11.08 -4.20
N ILE A 284 15.15 11.12 -3.92
CA ILE A 284 15.85 12.31 -3.42
C ILE A 284 15.71 13.47 -4.42
N TYR A 285 15.83 13.17 -5.71
CA TYR A 285 15.75 14.15 -6.79
C TYR A 285 14.34 14.28 -7.37
N LEU A 286 13.55 13.20 -7.31
CA LEU A 286 12.19 13.10 -7.83
C LEU A 286 11.25 12.52 -6.76
N PRO A 287 10.77 13.33 -5.79
CA PRO A 287 9.99 12.86 -4.64
C PRO A 287 8.76 12.01 -5.01
N THR A 288 8.20 12.20 -6.21
CA THR A 288 7.08 11.41 -6.76
C THR A 288 7.37 9.92 -6.81
N LEU A 289 8.64 9.53 -6.97
CA LEU A 289 9.08 8.13 -7.00
C LEU A 289 8.91 7.45 -5.64
N GLY A 290 8.88 8.19 -4.53
CA GLY A 290 8.61 7.65 -3.20
C GLY A 290 7.24 6.97 -3.08
N ARG A 291 6.29 7.31 -3.96
CA ARG A 291 4.96 6.69 -3.98
C ARG A 291 5.00 5.21 -4.37
N PHE A 292 6.04 4.76 -5.07
CA PHE A 292 6.18 3.36 -5.47
C PHE A 292 6.60 2.42 -4.33
N GLY A 293 6.93 2.96 -3.13
CA GLY A 293 7.29 2.15 -1.96
C GLY A 293 6.30 1.01 -1.71
N PHE A 294 4.99 1.30 -1.68
CA PHE A 294 3.98 0.27 -1.46
C PHE A 294 3.98 -0.83 -2.54
N ALA A 295 4.24 -0.48 -3.80
CA ALA A 295 4.32 -1.47 -4.87
C ALA A 295 5.53 -2.40 -4.72
N PHE A 296 6.64 -1.88 -4.22
CA PHE A 296 7.82 -2.67 -3.89
C PHE A 296 7.59 -3.59 -2.71
N ASP A 297 6.93 -3.11 -1.66
CA ASP A 297 6.57 -3.94 -0.50
C ASP A 297 5.67 -5.11 -0.90
N LEU A 298 4.67 -4.85 -1.75
CA LEU A 298 3.82 -5.90 -2.32
C LEU A 298 4.61 -6.91 -3.16
N MET A 299 5.62 -6.45 -3.91
CA MET A 299 6.52 -7.35 -4.63
C MET A 299 7.34 -8.21 -3.66
N TYR A 300 7.86 -7.65 -2.55
CA TYR A 300 8.54 -8.43 -1.51
C TYR A 300 7.63 -9.46 -0.85
N VAL A 301 6.36 -9.11 -0.59
CA VAL A 301 5.35 -10.07 -0.12
C VAL A 301 5.18 -11.24 -1.10
N LEU A 302 5.13 -10.97 -2.41
CA LEU A 302 5.08 -12.02 -3.43
C LEU A 302 6.36 -12.87 -3.46
N VAL A 303 7.53 -12.27 -3.23
CA VAL A 303 8.80 -13.00 -3.10
C VAL A 303 8.75 -13.95 -1.91
N LEU A 304 8.27 -13.48 -0.75
CA LEU A 304 8.09 -14.29 0.46
C LEU A 304 7.12 -15.46 0.24
N LEU A 305 5.99 -15.21 -0.43
CA LEU A 305 5.02 -16.27 -0.78
C LEU A 305 5.59 -17.31 -1.74
N ASN A 306 6.34 -16.87 -2.77
CA ASN A 306 6.90 -17.75 -3.80
C ASN A 306 8.06 -18.62 -3.30
N TYR A 307 8.91 -18.07 -2.44
CA TYR A 307 10.18 -18.71 -2.06
C TYR A 307 10.24 -19.13 -0.60
N ASN A 308 9.20 -18.84 0.19
CA ASN A 308 9.11 -19.15 1.62
C ASN A 308 10.40 -18.80 2.38
N LEU A 309 10.91 -17.58 2.14
CA LEU A 309 12.20 -17.15 2.68
C LEU A 309 12.17 -17.12 4.20
N LYS A 310 13.26 -17.58 4.81
CA LYS A 310 13.40 -17.61 6.27
C LYS A 310 14.16 -16.35 6.72
N ILE A 311 13.42 -15.26 6.94
CA ILE A 311 13.94 -14.08 7.65
C ILE A 311 13.82 -14.32 9.16
N SER A 312 14.88 -14.00 9.91
CA SER A 312 14.91 -14.21 11.36
C SER A 312 14.00 -13.21 12.08
N LYS A 313 13.46 -13.61 13.25
CA LYS A 313 12.59 -12.73 14.05
C LYS A 313 13.24 -11.39 14.40
N PRO A 314 14.54 -11.31 14.78
CA PRO A 314 15.18 -10.02 15.07
C PRO A 314 15.21 -9.07 13.86
N MET A 315 15.41 -9.60 12.65
CA MET A 315 15.37 -8.78 11.41
C MET A 315 13.96 -8.25 11.15
N TRP A 316 12.94 -9.09 11.35
CA TRP A 316 11.54 -8.66 11.24
C TRP A 316 11.15 -7.62 12.27
N LEU A 317 11.58 -7.78 13.52
CA LEU A 317 11.39 -6.79 14.57
C LEU A 317 12.04 -5.46 14.21
N LEU A 318 13.28 -5.47 13.72
CA LEU A 318 13.96 -4.26 13.25
C LEU A 318 13.15 -3.55 12.15
N LEU A 319 12.66 -4.27 11.13
CA LEU A 319 11.78 -3.71 10.10
C LEU A 319 10.51 -3.10 10.68
N CYS A 320 9.83 -3.81 11.59
CA CYS A 320 8.62 -3.32 12.23
C CYS A 320 8.86 -2.07 13.08
N PHE A 321 9.95 -2.01 13.84
CA PHE A 321 10.30 -0.85 14.65
C PHE A 321 10.63 0.37 13.78
N MET A 322 11.41 0.19 12.71
CA MET A 322 11.70 1.28 11.77
C MET A 322 10.43 1.80 11.10
N ALA A 323 9.54 0.89 10.67
CA ALA A 323 8.25 1.24 10.10
C ALA A 323 7.36 1.96 11.13
N PHE A 324 7.32 1.48 12.38
CA PHE A 324 6.58 2.14 13.46
C PHE A 324 7.11 3.53 13.77
N SER A 325 8.43 3.74 13.80
CA SER A 325 9.02 5.07 14.01
C SER A 325 8.65 6.03 12.88
N ARG A 326 8.66 5.57 11.62
CA ARG A 326 8.17 6.34 10.47
C ARG A 326 6.68 6.67 10.61
N PHE A 327 5.87 5.67 10.96
CA PHE A 327 4.44 5.82 11.22
C PHE A 327 4.18 6.87 12.31
N ALA A 328 4.80 6.74 13.48
CA ALA A 328 4.64 7.65 14.60
C ALA A 328 5.10 9.07 14.26
N LYS A 329 6.24 9.23 13.58
CA LYS A 329 6.70 10.54 13.10
C LYS A 329 5.66 11.16 12.19
N ASN A 330 5.24 10.44 11.15
CA ASN A 330 4.27 10.94 10.17
C ASN A 330 2.95 11.29 10.86
N TYR A 331 2.47 10.42 11.74
CA TYR A 331 1.25 10.63 12.51
C TYR A 331 1.31 11.84 13.47
N ILE A 332 2.49 12.14 14.05
CA ILE A 332 2.69 13.32 14.94
C ILE A 332 2.82 14.62 14.13
N MET A 333 3.61 14.57 13.06
CA MET A 333 3.98 15.75 12.25
C MET A 333 2.90 16.15 11.24
N GLN A 334 2.03 15.24 10.84
CA GLN A 334 0.96 15.52 9.89
C GLN A 334 -0.26 16.11 10.62
N GLU A 335 -0.31 17.44 10.73
CA GLU A 335 -1.58 18.16 10.93
C GLU A 335 -2.36 18.26 9.60
N TYR A 336 -1.67 18.14 8.47
CA TYR A 336 -2.21 18.20 7.12
C TYR A 336 -1.34 17.29 6.24
N TYR A 337 -1.91 16.36 5.47
CA TYR A 337 -1.64 16.23 4.04
C TYR A 337 -2.42 15.09 3.40
N ILE A 338 -3.07 15.44 2.29
CA ILE A 338 -3.34 14.63 1.11
C ILE A 338 -1.98 14.17 0.52
N ILE A 339 -1.85 12.91 0.10
CA ILE A 339 -0.63 12.38 -0.53
C ILE A 339 -0.63 12.65 -2.03
#